data_AF-A0A843TX24-F1
#
_entry.id   AF-A0A843TX24-F1
#
_cell.length_a   1.000
_cell.length_b   1.000
_cell.length_c   1.000
_cell.angle_alpha   90.00
_cell.angle_beta   90.00
_cell.angle_gamma   90.00
#
_symmetry.space_group_name_H-M   'P 1'
#
loop_
_entity.id
_entity.type
_entity.pdbx_description
1 polymer ?
#
loop_
_entity_poly.entity_id
_entity_poly.type
_entity_poly.pdbx_seq_one_letter_code
_entity_poly.pdbx_strand_id
1 'polypeptide(L)' 'MAAQRVSFGLMAIAVLIFGIALPAVRAQSQAPAPAPASDGTSIDQGIAYVLMLVALVLTYLIHPLDASSYKLF' A
#
# COMPACT_ATOMS: atom_id res chain seq x y z
N MET A 1 -35.37 47.48 27.14
CA MET A 1 -35.61 46.66 25.93
C MET A 1 -34.81 47.11 24.70
N ALA A 2 -34.79 48.40 24.33
CA ALA A 2 -34.06 48.87 23.14
C ALA A 2 -32.53 48.67 23.20
N ALA A 3 -31.88 49.02 24.31
CA ALA A 3 -30.44 48.86 24.48
C ALA A 3 -29.96 47.40 24.37
N GLN A 4 -30.76 46.45 24.86
CA GLN A 4 -30.49 45.01 24.75
C GLN A 4 -30.50 44.53 23.29
N ARG A 5 -31.43 45.05 22.47
CA ARG A 5 -31.54 44.70 21.05
C ARG A 5 -30.36 45.26 20.24
N VAL A 6 -29.89 46.46 20.58
CA VAL A 6 -28.72 47.08 19.95
C VAL A 6 -27.44 46.31 20.28
N SER A 7 -27.24 45.93 21.55
CA SER A 7 -26.12 45.10 21.99
C SER A 7 -26.09 43.75 21.27
N PHE A 8 -27.25 43.10 21.15
CA PHE A 8 -27.37 41.83 20.42
C PHE A 8 -27.07 41.98 18.93
N GLY A 9 -27.53 43.06 18.29
CA GLY A 9 -27.23 43.36 16.89
C GLY A 9 -25.73 43.57 16.64
N LEU A 10 -25.05 44.31 17.52
CA LEU A 10 -23.61 44.53 17.45
C LEU A 10 -22.83 43.21 17.59
N MET A 11 -23.23 42.35 18.53
CA MET A 11 -22.61 41.03 18.70
C MET A 11 -22.81 40.13 17.48
N ALA A 12 -24.01 40.12 16.89
CA ALA A 12 -24.28 39.34 15.68
C ALA A 12 -23.41 39.80 14.50
N ILE A 13 -23.25 41.11 14.32
CA ILE A 13 -22.39 41.69 13.29
C ILE A 13 -20.92 41.31 13.53
N ALA A 14 -20.44 41.42 14.78
CA ALA A 14 -19.07 41.06 15.12
C ALA A 14 -18.78 39.58 14.84
N VAL A 15 -19.69 38.68 15.21
CA VAL A 15 -19.57 37.23 14.93
C VAL A 15 -19.57 36.95 13.43
N LEU A 16 -20.41 37.65 12.66
CA LEU A 16 -20.45 37.51 11.21
C LEU A 16 -19.15 37.95 10.54
N ILE A 17 -18.60 39.10 10.96
CA ILE A 17 -17.32 39.60 10.45
C ILE A 17 -16.20 38.61 10.77
N PHE A 18 -16.14 38.09 12.00
CA PHE A 18 -15.15 37.10 12.41
C PHE A 18 -15.28 35.78 11.62
N GLY A 19 -16.51 35.29 11.41
CA GLY A 19 -16.76 34.07 10.66
C GLY A 19 -16.44 34.15 9.17
N ILE A 20 -16.47 35.36 8.58
CA ILE A 20 -16.09 35.60 7.18
C ILE A 20 -14.58 35.86 7.06
N ALA A 21 -14.01 36.65 7.97
CA ALA A 21 -12.61 37.08 7.89
C ALA A 21 -11.62 35.97 8.29
N LEU A 22 -12.04 35.03 9.14
CA LEU A 22 -11.20 33.90 9.53
C LEU A 22 -11.45 32.69 8.62
N PRO A 23 -10.43 32.19 7.92
CA PRO A 23 -10.54 30.94 7.17
C PRO A 23 -10.87 29.79 8.13
N ALA A 24 -11.93 29.05 7.84
CA ALA A 24 -12.24 27.83 8.56
C ALA A 24 -11.18 26.75 8.22
N VAL A 25 -10.21 26.55 9.10
CA VAL A 25 -9.28 25.43 9.01
C VAL A 25 -10.07 24.16 9.36
N ARG A 26 -10.47 23.42 8.34
CA ARG A 26 -10.94 22.05 8.53
C ARG A 26 -9.69 21.20 8.76
N ALA A 27 -9.54 20.66 9.96
CA ALA A 27 -8.57 19.60 10.21
C ALA A 27 -9.03 18.35 9.45
N GLN A 28 -8.74 18.30 8.15
CA GLN A 28 -8.93 17.10 7.35
C GLN A 28 -7.87 16.10 7.82
N SER A 29 -8.31 15.10 8.59
CA SER A 29 -7.51 13.94 8.91
C SER A 29 -6.95 13.37 7.60
N GLN A 30 -5.63 13.28 7.47
CA GLN A 30 -5.04 12.57 6.34
C GLN A 30 -5.54 11.13 6.39
N ALA A 31 -6.06 10.64 5.27
CA ALA A 31 -6.38 9.23 5.14
C ALA A 31 -5.09 8.41 5.43
N PRO A 32 -5.20 7.27 6.12
CA PRO A 32 -4.05 6.40 6.34
C PRO A 32 -3.33 6.10 5.02
N ALA A 33 -2.00 6.16 5.03
CA ALA A 33 -1.22 5.80 3.85
C ALA A 33 -1.56 4.36 3.42
N PRO A 34 -1.60 4.06 2.11
CA PRO A 34 -1.78 2.70 1.62
C PRO A 34 -0.74 1.76 2.22
N ALA A 35 -1.12 0.51 2.50
CA ALA A 35 -0.19 -0.50 2.97
C ALA A 35 0.94 -0.73 1.93
N PRO A 36 2.17 -1.03 2.36
CA PRO A 36 3.24 -1.39 1.44
C PRO A 36 2.83 -2.61 0.59
N ALA A 37 2.95 -2.49 -0.73
CA ALA A 37 2.86 -3.64 -1.63
C ALA A 37 4.21 -4.36 -1.65
N SER A 38 4.22 -5.66 -1.39
CA SER A 38 5.41 -6.51 -1.50
C SER A 38 5.18 -7.54 -2.60
N ASP A 39 5.95 -7.47 -3.68
CA ASP A 39 5.85 -8.36 -4.85
C ASP A 39 6.55 -9.72 -4.62
N GLY A 40 6.54 -10.23 -3.39
CA GLY A 40 7.21 -11.48 -3.00
C GLY A 40 6.77 -12.70 -3.82
N THR A 41 5.54 -12.71 -4.31
CA THR A 41 5.01 -13.78 -5.18
C THR A 41 5.79 -13.95 -6.48
N SER A 42 6.32 -12.87 -7.05
CA SER A 42 7.12 -12.95 -8.28
C SER A 42 8.47 -13.63 -8.04
N ILE A 43 9.08 -13.39 -6.87
CA ILE A 43 10.32 -14.05 -6.42
C ILE A 43 10.05 -15.53 -6.17
N ASP A 44 8.98 -15.85 -5.45
CA ASP A 44 8.59 -17.24 -5.17
C ASP A 44 8.34 -18.02 -6.48
N GLN A 45 7.63 -17.42 -7.43
CA GLN A 45 7.38 -18.01 -8.74
C GLN A 45 8.66 -18.18 -9.56
N GLY A 46 9.58 -17.20 -9.51
CA GLY A 46 10.89 -17.31 -10.13
C GLY A 46 11.70 -18.48 -9.59
N ILE A 47 11.78 -18.61 -8.26
CA ILE A 47 12.45 -19.74 -7.60
C ILE A 47 11.78 -21.06 -8.01
N ALA A 48 10.45 -21.12 -8.04
CA ALA A 48 9.73 -22.32 -8.46
C ALA A 48 10.09 -22.74 -9.90
N TYR A 49 10.15 -21.79 -10.85
CA TYR A 49 10.57 -22.10 -12.23
C TYR A 49 12.03 -22.54 -12.33
N VAL A 50 12.94 -21.92 -11.56
CA VAL A 50 14.34 -22.31 -11.53
C VAL A 50 14.48 -23.73 -10.98
N LEU A 51 13.81 -24.05 -9.88
CA LEU A 51 13.81 -25.40 -9.30
C LEU A 51 13.21 -26.43 -10.27
N MET A 52 12.14 -26.07 -11.01
CA MET A 52 11.57 -26.91 -12.05
C MET A 52 12.58 -27.20 -13.17
N LEU A 53 13.33 -26.20 -13.63
CA LEU A 53 14.37 -26.42 -14.64
C LEU A 53 15.54 -27.24 -14.10
N VAL A 54 15.98 -26.99 -12.87
CA VAL A 54 17.01 -27.81 -12.21
C VAL A 54 16.57 -29.27 -12.16
N ALA A 55 15.33 -29.55 -11.76
CA ALA A 55 14.79 -30.90 -11.73
C ALA A 55 14.75 -31.55 -13.13
N LEU A 56 14.36 -30.78 -14.15
CA LEU A 56 14.36 -31.25 -15.53
C LEU A 56 15.77 -31.61 -16.01
N VAL A 57 16.76 -30.75 -15.72
CA VAL A 57 18.17 -31.01 -16.06
C VAL A 57 18.69 -32.23 -15.30
N LEU A 58 18.47 -32.32 -14.00
CA LEU A 58 18.91 -33.46 -13.18
C LEU A 58 18.33 -34.77 -13.68
N THR A 59 17.02 -34.82 -13.96
CA THR A 59 16.40 -36.03 -14.49
C THR A 59 16.95 -36.41 -15.85
N TYR A 60 17.18 -35.45 -16.75
CA TYR A 60 17.79 -35.71 -18.06
C TYR A 60 19.24 -36.18 -17.96
N LEU A 61 20.02 -35.67 -17.00
CA LEU A 61 21.42 -36.07 -16.80
C LEU A 61 21.55 -37.43 -16.12
N ILE A 62 20.68 -37.75 -15.16
CA ILE A 62 20.76 -39.01 -14.40
C ILE A 62 20.41 -40.20 -15.31
N HIS A 63 19.47 -40.07 -16.25
CA HIS A 63 19.10 -41.15 -17.18
C HIS A 63 20.28 -41.78 -17.95
N PRO A 64 21.13 -41.02 -18.66
CA PRO A 64 22.29 -41.56 -19.38
C PRO A 64 23.44 -41.94 -18.44
N LEU A 65 23.60 -41.26 -17.30
CA LEU A 65 24.63 -41.61 -16.31
C LEU A 65 24.36 -42.98 -15.67
N ASP A 66 23.10 -43.26 -15.33
CA ASP A 66 22.66 -44.55 -14.82
C ASP A 66 22.83 -45.65 -15.88
N ALA A 67 22.35 -45.40 -17.11
CA ALA A 67 22.51 -46.33 -18.23
C ALA A 67 23.98 -46.63 -18.59
N SER A 68 24.86 -45.63 -18.51
CA SER A 68 26.31 -45.81 -18.71
C SER A 68 26.95 -46.59 -17.57
N SER A 69 26.47 -46.44 -16.33
CA SER A 69 27.03 -47.16 -15.19
C SER A 69 26.81 -48.67 -15.30
N TYR A 70 25.65 -49.13 -15.80
CA TYR A 70 25.40 -50.56 -16.07
C TYR A 70 26.22 -51.13 -17.24
N LYS A 71 26.80 -50.29 -18.11
CA LYS A 71 27.62 -50.72 -19.25
C LYS A 71 29.09 -50.90 -18.89
N LEU A 72 29.54 -50.36 -17.75
CA LEU A 72 30.94 -50.33 -17.33
C LEU A 72 31.29 -51.39 -16.26
N PHE A 73 30.33 -52.21 -15.83
CA PHE A 73 30.52 -53.33 -14.90
C PHE A 73 30.10 -54.65 -15.53
#